data_AF-A0A5R2MTN3-F1
#
_entry.id   AF-A0A5R2MTN3-F1
#
_cell.length_a   1.000
_cell.length_b   1.000
_cell.length_c   1.000
_cell.angle_alpha   90.00
_cell.angle_beta   90.00
_cell.angle_gamma   90.00
#
_symmetry.space_group_name_H-M   'P 1'
#
loop_
_entity.id
_entity.type
_entity.pdbx_description
1 polymer ?
#
loop_
_entity_poly.entity_id
_entity_poly.type
_entity_poly.pdbx_seq_one_letter_code
_entity_poly.pdbx_strand_id
1 'polypeptide(L)'
;ILVGFQFKFMFNDNIRLVNNALQSLGITRDAIPWLIEGHLAFIAISIAEIWSSTAIFAILILAGLLAMPKEPIEAARVDGCTPWQTFRYVTWPFVMPFA
;
A
#
# COMPACT_ATOMS: atom_id res chain seq x y z
N ILE A 1 6.68 8.47 -14.43
CA ILE A 1 6.09 8.61 -15.79
C ILE A 1 5.50 7.28 -16.29
N LEU A 2 6.28 6.20 -16.41
CA LEU A 2 5.80 4.88 -16.88
C LEU A 2 4.58 4.37 -16.09
N VAL A 3 4.64 4.37 -14.76
CA VAL A 3 3.54 3.92 -13.88
C VAL A 3 2.26 4.73 -14.11
N GLY A 4 2.38 6.07 -14.15
CA GLY A 4 1.23 6.94 -14.41
C GLY A 4 0.59 6.71 -15.78
N PHE A 5 1.41 6.43 -16.82
CA PHE A 5 0.88 6.04 -18.13
C PHE A 5 0.17 4.68 -18.08
N GLN A 6 0.75 3.70 -17.40
CA GLN A 6 0.16 2.37 -17.26
C GLN A 6 -1.20 2.41 -16.54
N PHE A 7 -1.27 3.11 -15.40
CA PHE A 7 -2.54 3.27 -14.68
C PHE A 7 -3.54 4.13 -15.45
N LYS A 8 -3.09 5.16 -16.18
CA LYS A 8 -3.96 5.90 -17.11
C LYS A 8 -4.60 4.93 -18.10
N PHE A 9 -3.85 4.00 -18.70
CA PHE A 9 -4.42 3.00 -19.60
C PHE A 9 -5.40 2.04 -18.90
N MET A 10 -5.13 1.65 -17.65
CA MET A 10 -6.02 0.77 -16.89
C MET A 10 -7.38 1.42 -16.56
N PHE A 11 -7.38 2.72 -16.24
CA PHE A 11 -8.56 3.48 -15.83
C PHE A 11 -9.25 4.27 -16.96
N ASN A 12 -8.63 4.37 -18.14
CA ASN A 12 -9.18 5.11 -19.28
C ASN A 12 -10.23 4.28 -20.05
N ASP A 13 -11.20 4.97 -20.62
CA ASP A 13 -12.34 4.40 -21.33
C ASP A 13 -12.01 3.72 -22.66
N ASN A 14 -10.78 3.85 -23.18
CA ASN A 14 -10.38 3.18 -24.43
C ASN A 14 -9.97 1.71 -24.22
N ILE A 15 -9.23 1.40 -23.16
CA ILE A 15 -8.75 0.04 -22.86
C ILE A 15 -9.66 -0.66 -21.83
N ARG A 16 -10.32 0.13 -20.97
CA ARG A 16 -11.37 -0.31 -20.03
C ARG A 16 -10.99 -1.49 -19.13
N LEU A 17 -9.70 -1.70 -18.81
CA LEU A 17 -9.28 -2.89 -18.06
C LEU A 17 -10.03 -3.03 -16.72
N VAL A 18 -10.06 -1.96 -15.92
CA VAL A 18 -10.74 -1.95 -14.62
C VAL A 18 -12.24 -2.07 -14.78
N ASN A 19 -12.83 -1.31 -15.72
CA ASN A 19 -14.27 -1.37 -15.97
C ASN A 19 -14.74 -2.75 -16.45
N ASN A 20 -13.99 -3.39 -17.35
CA ASN A 20 -14.29 -4.73 -17.85
C ASN A 20 -14.20 -5.78 -16.73
N ALA A 21 -13.21 -5.67 -15.84
CA ALA A 21 -13.08 -6.56 -14.68
C ALA A 21 -14.25 -6.39 -13.69
N LEU A 22 -14.68 -5.16 -13.42
CA LEU A 22 -15.83 -4.91 -12.52
C LEU A 22 -17.14 -5.38 -13.13
N GLN A 23 -17.31 -5.24 -14.45
CA GLN A 23 -18.49 -5.71 -15.16
C GLN A 23 -18.55 -7.25 -15.23
N SER A 24 -17.41 -7.92 -15.46
CA SER A 24 -17.37 -9.38 -15.49
C SER A 24 -17.62 -10.00 -14.12
N LEU A 25 -17.25 -9.31 -13.04
CA LEU A 25 -17.59 -9.68 -11.66
C LEU A 25 -19.03 -9.32 -11.27
N GLY A 26 -19.81 -8.66 -12.15
CA GLY A 26 -21.19 -8.25 -11.88
C GLY A 26 -21.33 -7.09 -10.89
N ILE A 27 -20.23 -6.40 -10.56
CA ILE A 27 -20.20 -5.30 -9.58
C ILE A 27 -20.86 -4.05 -10.15
N THR A 28 -20.67 -3.79 -11.44
CA THR A 28 -21.30 -2.66 -12.15
C THR A 28 -21.84 -3.11 -13.50
N ARG A 29 -22.91 -2.46 -13.97
CA ARG A 29 -23.46 -2.68 -15.32
C ARG A 29 -22.90 -1.67 -16.32
N ASP A 30 -22.71 -0.43 -15.87
CA ASP A 30 -22.19 0.66 -16.68
C ASP A 30 -20.70 0.88 -16.42
N ALA A 31 -20.03 1.57 -17.34
CA ALA A 31 -18.63 1.93 -17.17
C ALA A 31 -18.50 3.10 -16.18
N ILE A 32 -17.61 2.95 -15.21
CA ILE A 32 -17.34 3.97 -14.20
C ILE A 32 -16.34 4.98 -14.80
N PRO A 33 -16.63 6.29 -14.75
CA PRO A 33 -15.82 7.32 -15.39
C PRO A 33 -14.65 7.77 -14.49
N TRP A 34 -13.72 6.83 -14.22
CA TRP A 34 -12.64 6.96 -13.23
C TRP A 34 -11.81 8.24 -13.32
N LEU A 35 -11.56 8.75 -14.54
CA LEU A 35 -10.68 9.90 -14.76
C LEU A 35 -11.44 11.19 -15.12
N ILE A 36 -12.78 11.15 -15.14
CA ILE A 36 -13.63 12.29 -15.50
C ILE A 36 -14.23 12.92 -14.25
N GLU A 37 -14.73 12.09 -13.32
CA GLU A 37 -15.29 12.57 -12.06
C GLU A 37 -14.17 12.87 -11.05
N GLY A 38 -14.16 14.08 -10.49
CA GLY A 38 -13.03 14.54 -9.65
C GLY A 38 -12.71 13.65 -8.45
N HIS A 39 -13.73 13.11 -7.76
CA HIS A 39 -13.52 12.23 -6.61
C HIS A 39 -12.95 10.87 -7.02
N LEU A 40 -13.47 10.28 -8.11
CA LEU A 40 -12.96 9.03 -8.66
C LEU A 40 -11.54 9.18 -9.22
N ALA A 41 -11.26 10.33 -9.85
CA ALA A 41 -9.94 10.64 -10.39
C ALA A 41 -8.92 10.74 -9.28
N PHE A 42 -9.26 11.40 -8.17
CA PHE A 42 -8.42 11.45 -6.98
C PHE A 42 -8.10 10.04 -6.47
N ILE A 43 -9.11 9.18 -6.29
CA ILE A 43 -8.90 7.79 -5.84
C ILE A 43 -8.02 7.00 -6.82
N ALA A 44 -8.30 7.07 -8.12
CA ALA A 44 -7.55 6.35 -9.14
C ALA A 44 -6.06 6.77 -9.18
N ILE A 45 -5.81 8.08 -9.09
CA ILE A 45 -4.45 8.63 -9.03
C ILE A 45 -3.76 8.25 -7.72
N SER A 46 -4.46 8.34 -6.58
CA SER A 46 -3.91 7.93 -5.28
C SER A 46 -3.52 6.45 -5.26
N ILE A 47 -4.32 5.55 -5.85
CA ILE A 47 -3.98 4.14 -5.96
C ILE A 47 -2.70 3.95 -6.78
N ALA A 48 -2.58 4.63 -7.91
CA ALA A 48 -1.38 4.57 -8.76
C ALA A 48 -0.14 5.07 -8.03
N GLU A 49 -0.27 6.17 -7.28
CA GLU A 49 0.82 6.75 -6.48
C GLU A 49 1.22 5.80 -5.35
N ILE A 50 0.27 5.33 -4.54
CA ILE A 50 0.52 4.38 -3.45
C ILE A 50 1.23 3.14 -3.98
N TRP A 51 0.77 2.57 -5.10
CA TRP A 51 1.42 1.41 -5.72
C TRP A 51 2.87 1.71 -6.11
N SER A 52 3.13 2.89 -6.69
CA SER A 52 4.47 3.31 -7.10
C SER A 52 5.40 3.50 -5.89
N SER A 53 4.92 4.13 -4.83
CA SER A 53 5.75 4.45 -3.66
C SER A 53 5.95 3.23 -2.73
N THR A 54 5.02 2.28 -2.74
CA THR A 54 5.05 1.09 -1.85
C THR A 54 6.35 0.32 -1.97
N ALA A 55 6.90 0.17 -3.18
CA ALA A 55 8.15 -0.58 -3.38
C ALA A 55 9.33 0.04 -2.61
N ILE A 56 9.45 1.38 -2.65
CA ILE A 56 10.52 2.11 -1.96
C ILE A 56 10.32 2.02 -0.45
N PHE A 57 9.10 2.28 0.03
CA PHE A 57 8.81 2.20 1.46
C PHE A 57 9.02 0.78 2.03
N ALA A 58 8.65 -0.26 1.28
CA ALA A 58 8.89 -1.65 1.69
C ALA A 58 10.38 -1.93 1.89
N ILE A 59 11.24 -1.44 0.99
CA ILE A 59 12.69 -1.58 1.10
C ILE A 59 13.22 -0.81 2.32
N LEU A 60 12.75 0.42 2.54
CA LEU A 60 13.17 1.24 3.69
C LEU A 60 12.76 0.60 5.02
N ILE A 61 11.51 0.12 5.12
CA ILE A 61 11.02 -0.57 6.31
C ILE A 61 11.84 -1.86 6.55
N LEU A 62 12.11 -2.63 5.49
CA LEU A 62 12.92 -3.85 5.60
C LEU A 62 14.34 -3.54 6.06
N ALA A 63 14.97 -2.50 5.53
CA ALA A 63 16.29 -2.06 5.97
C ALA A 63 16.29 -1.67 7.46
N GLY A 64 15.26 -0.95 7.92
CA GLY A 64 15.06 -0.64 9.33
C GLY A 64 14.89 -1.88 10.21
N LEU A 65 14.09 -2.85 9.76
CA LEU A 65 13.92 -4.13 10.46
C LEU A 65 15.23 -4.94 10.54
N LEU A 66 16.03 -4.94 9.47
CA LEU A 66 17.32 -5.63 9.44
C LEU A 66 18.38 -4.95 10.32
N ALA A 67 18.30 -3.63 10.50
CA ALA A 67 19.19 -2.87 11.37
C ALA A 67 18.82 -2.98 12.86
N MET A 68 17.66 -3.55 13.19
CA MET A 68 17.18 -3.65 14.57
C MET A 68 18.05 -4.61 15.40
N PRO A 69 18.55 -4.18 16.58
CA PRO A 69 19.21 -5.10 17.50
C PRO A 69 18.22 -6.16 18.00
N LYS A 70 18.72 -7.37 18.30
CA LYS A 70 17.87 -8.48 18.77
C LYS A 70 17.49 -8.36 20.25
N GLU A 71 18.29 -7.65 21.02
CA GLU A 71 18.15 -7.49 22.48
C GLU A 71 16.76 -7.00 22.91
N PRO A 72 16.13 -5.98 22.28
CA PRO A 72 14.79 -5.51 22.68
C PRO A 72 13.70 -6.56 22.42
N ILE A 73 13.85 -7.38 21.38
CA ILE A 73 12.91 -8.46 21.04
C ILE A 73 13.05 -9.61 22.05
N GLU A 74 14.29 -9.95 22.42
CA GLU A 74 14.57 -10.98 23.42
C GLU A 74 14.12 -10.55 24.82
N ALA A 75 14.36 -9.29 25.20
CA ALA A 75 13.85 -8.72 26.44
C ALA A 75 12.32 -8.79 26.51
N ALA A 76 11.62 -8.37 25.44
CA ALA A 76 10.17 -8.46 25.39
C ALA A 76 9.65 -9.90 25.53
N ARG A 77 10.39 -10.91 25.05
CA ARG A 77 10.03 -12.33 25.24
C ARG A 77 10.23 -12.78 26.68
N VAL A 78 11.31 -12.35 27.34
CA VAL A 78 11.55 -12.64 28.76
C VAL A 78 10.47 -12.02 29.64
N ASP A 79 10.01 -10.82 29.28
CA ASP A 79 8.91 -10.12 29.95
C ASP A 79 7.52 -10.72 29.66
N GLY A 80 7.44 -11.79 28.85
CA GLY A 80 6.19 -12.47 28.54
C GLY A 80 5.29 -11.72 27.54
N CYS A 81 5.82 -10.78 26.75
CA CYS A 81 5.06 -10.10 25.72
C CYS A 81 4.57 -11.08 24.64
N THR A 82 3.31 -10.94 24.24
CA THR A 82 2.75 -11.62 23.06
C THR A 82 3.33 -11.07 21.76
N PRO A 83 3.31 -11.81 20.64
CA PRO A 83 3.82 -11.33 19.36
C PRO A 83 3.22 -10.00 18.89
N TRP A 84 1.92 -9.76 19.17
CA TRP A 84 1.27 -8.49 18.85
C TRP A 84 1.78 -7.34 19.73
N GLN A 85 2.02 -7.59 21.02
CA GLN A 85 2.63 -6.59 21.91
C GLN A 85 4.07 -6.28 21.48
N THR A 86 4.87 -7.29 21.17
CA THR A 86 6.23 -7.08 20.65
C THR A 86 6.20 -6.28 19.34
N PHE A 87 5.28 -6.58 18.42
CA PHE A 87 5.13 -5.79 17.20
C PHE A 87 4.74 -4.33 17.52
N ARG A 88 3.71 -4.09 18.32
CA ARG A 88 3.16 -2.75 18.58
C ARG A 88 4.06 -1.86 19.45
N TYR A 89 4.80 -2.45 20.39
CA TYR A 89 5.59 -1.72 21.40
C TYR A 89 7.10 -1.76 21.15
N VAL A 90 7.61 -2.71 20.36
CA VAL A 90 9.05 -2.82 20.05
C VAL A 90 9.29 -2.60 18.56
N THR A 91 8.70 -3.43 17.70
CA THR A 91 9.01 -3.41 16.26
C THR A 91 8.52 -2.14 15.57
N TRP A 92 7.25 -1.78 15.74
CA TRP A 92 6.63 -0.63 15.10
C TRP A 92 7.25 0.71 15.55
N PRO A 93 7.48 0.96 16.86
CA PRO A 93 8.19 2.16 17.31
C PRO A 93 9.63 2.26 16.83
N PHE A 94 10.30 1.13 16.56
CA PHE A 94 11.67 1.16 16.05
C PHE A 94 11.74 1.57 14.57
N VAL A 95 10.78 1.12 13.75
CA VAL A 95 10.77 1.43 12.31
C VAL A 95 10.04 2.73 11.96
N MET A 96 9.35 3.37 12.92
CA MET A 96 8.70 4.64 12.69
C MET A 96 9.73 5.79 12.74
N PRO A 97 9.70 6.73 11.78
CA PRO A 97 10.70 7.80 11.67
C PRO A 97 10.64 8.86 12.78
N PHE A 98 9.62 8.84 13.65
CA PHE A 98 9.45 9.76 14.76
C PHE A 98 9.12 8.96 16.03
N ALA A 99 10.13 8.54 16.78
CA ALA A 99 9.98 7.96 18.11
C ALA A 99 10.48 8.94 19.17
#